data_AF-A0A957HQH9-F1
#
_entry.id   AF-A0A957HQH9-F1
#
_cell.length_a   1.000
_cell.length_b   1.000
_cell.length_c   1.000
_cell.angle_alpha   90.00
_cell.angle_beta   90.00
_cell.angle_gamma   90.00
#
_symmetry.space_group_name_H-M   'P 1'
#
loop_
_entity.id
_entity.type
_entity.pdbx_description
1 polymer ?
#
loop_
_entity_poly.entity_id
_entity_poly.type
_entity_poly.pdbx_seq_one_letter_code
_entity_poly.pdbx_strand_id
1 'polypeptide(L)'
;MSTSFNRILILDSDQQTARRLVRALNRIGTFTVSVKPTLKEACLHVMQSAQDLAFIPVSEGPKIIRSLRAVQPDLRLVLMTPEAEVQMPTTYAGSVQGVLINSLMDVELPMLLEKVLDQPLFIPGTTAHTKREMEELDTAVLIATLNQAHLGRLIQSVVFAHETNLLAYWGELHEREAANVAFRAAREWGESHQSR
;
A
#
# COMPACT_ATOMS: atom_id res chain seq x y z
N MET A 1 -18.74 13.80 12.39
CA MET A 1 -18.03 12.56 12.80
C MET A 1 -16.55 12.84 12.67
N SER A 2 -15.83 12.94 13.77
CA SER A 2 -14.39 13.23 13.79
C SER A 2 -13.65 11.92 13.45
N THR A 3 -13.35 11.69 12.17
CA THR A 3 -12.46 10.59 11.78
C THR A 3 -11.04 10.95 12.21
N SER A 4 -10.63 10.48 13.38
CA SER A 4 -9.24 10.54 13.84
C SER A 4 -8.48 9.34 13.27
N PHE A 5 -7.22 9.53 12.85
CA PHE A 5 -6.33 8.41 12.58
C PHE A 5 -6.20 7.55 13.83
N ASN A 6 -6.36 6.23 13.69
CA ASN A 6 -6.13 5.28 14.78
C ASN A 6 -5.01 4.30 14.42
N ARG A 7 -4.91 3.89 13.16
CA ARG A 7 -3.93 2.93 12.65
C ARG A 7 -3.05 3.58 11.60
N ILE A 8 -1.76 3.68 11.90
CA ILE A 8 -0.78 4.38 11.07
C ILE A 8 0.30 3.39 10.63
N LEU A 9 0.51 3.29 9.33
CA LEU A 9 1.64 2.58 8.74
C LEU A 9 2.81 3.54 8.50
N ILE A 10 4.01 3.13 8.87
CA ILE A 10 5.25 3.80 8.47
C ILE A 10 6.02 2.81 7.61
N LEU A 11 6.13 3.10 6.33
CA LEU A 11 7.05 2.41 5.43
C LEU A 11 8.35 3.21 5.41
N ASP A 12 9.42 2.68 5.99
CA ASP A 12 10.75 3.30 5.94
C ASP A 12 11.83 2.27 6.25
N SER A 13 12.81 2.13 5.35
CA SER A 13 13.95 1.25 5.56
C SER A 13 14.94 1.84 6.58
N ASP A 14 14.95 3.16 6.76
CA ASP A 14 15.73 3.84 7.81
C ASP A 14 15.01 3.76 9.16
N GLN A 15 15.51 2.85 9.99
CA GLN A 15 15.01 2.63 11.35
C GLN A 15 15.15 3.86 12.25
N GLN A 16 16.12 4.75 12.01
CA GLN A 16 16.27 5.97 12.81
C GLN A 16 15.18 6.97 12.49
N THR A 17 14.92 7.22 11.21
CA THR A 17 13.83 8.08 10.74
C THR A 17 12.48 7.54 11.19
N ALA A 18 12.22 6.24 11.01
CA ALA A 18 10.99 5.59 11.48
C ALA A 18 10.78 5.76 12.99
N ARG A 19 11.81 5.52 13.82
CA ARG A 19 11.73 5.69 15.27
C ARG A 19 11.53 7.15 15.68
N ARG A 20 12.07 8.10 14.94
CA ARG A 20 11.81 9.53 15.17
C ARG A 20 10.34 9.86 14.90
N LEU A 21 9.78 9.34 13.80
CA LEU A 21 8.38 9.53 13.46
C LEU A 21 7.43 8.91 14.48
N VAL A 22 7.70 7.67 14.92
CA VAL A 22 6.92 7.04 16.01
C VAL A 22 6.93 7.90 17.27
N ARG A 23 8.11 8.43 17.66
CA ARG A 23 8.22 9.31 18.84
C ARG A 23 7.44 10.62 18.65
N ALA A 24 7.49 11.21 17.47
CA ALA A 24 6.75 12.43 17.16
C ALA A 24 5.23 12.17 17.20
N LEU A 25 4.74 11.08 16.61
CA LEU A 25 3.33 10.67 16.66
C LEU A 25 2.85 10.44 18.09
N ASN A 26 3.64 9.74 18.92
CA ASN A 26 3.30 9.46 20.32
C ASN A 26 3.19 10.72 21.20
N ARG A 27 3.84 11.83 20.81
CA ARG A 27 3.69 13.12 21.51
C ARG A 27 2.39 13.83 21.16
N ILE A 28 1.83 13.56 19.98
CA ILE A 28 0.63 14.20 19.47
C ILE A 28 -0.62 13.48 19.96
N GLY A 29 -0.59 12.14 20.01
CA GLY A 29 -1.73 11.36 20.41
C GLY A 29 -1.42 9.87 20.55
N THR A 30 -2.47 9.10 20.82
CA THR A 30 -2.38 7.64 20.92
C THR A 30 -2.78 7.03 19.58
N PHE A 31 -1.80 6.40 18.91
CA PHE A 31 -1.99 5.73 17.63
C PHE A 31 -1.46 4.30 17.71
N THR A 32 -2.10 3.39 16.99
CA THR A 32 -1.53 2.08 16.68
C THR A 32 -0.59 2.24 15.50
N VAL A 33 0.72 2.30 15.77
CA VAL A 33 1.74 2.53 14.73
C VAL A 33 2.44 1.22 14.35
N SER A 34 2.40 0.90 13.07
CA SER A 34 3.11 -0.24 12.49
C SER A 34 4.27 0.25 11.61
N VAL A 35 5.50 -0.09 11.97
CA VAL A 35 6.67 0.19 11.14
C VAL A 35 7.00 -1.01 10.28
N LYS A 36 7.19 -0.79 8.98
CA LYS A 36 7.55 -1.83 8.00
C LYS A 36 8.74 -1.33 7.16
N PRO A 37 9.89 -2.02 7.18
CA PRO A 37 11.10 -1.59 6.45
C PRO A 37 11.01 -1.81 4.94
N THR A 38 10.06 -2.61 4.47
CA THR A 38 9.95 -2.99 3.07
C THR A 38 8.52 -2.83 2.57
N LEU A 39 8.38 -2.50 1.28
CA LEU A 39 7.06 -2.41 0.62
C LEU A 39 6.28 -3.72 0.74
N LYS A 40 6.97 -4.86 0.70
CA LYS A 40 6.37 -6.19 0.88
C LYS A 40 5.62 -6.29 2.21
N GLU A 41 6.34 -6.00 3.29
CA GLU A 41 5.81 -6.10 4.65
C GLU A 41 4.70 -5.07 4.89
N ALA A 42 4.82 -3.89 4.28
CA ALA A 42 3.77 -2.88 4.27
C ALA A 42 2.49 -3.40 3.60
N CYS A 43 2.56 -3.90 2.36
CA CYS A 43 1.39 -4.43 1.66
C CYS A 43 0.73 -5.60 2.39
N LEU A 44 1.53 -6.56 2.88
CA LEU A 44 1.00 -7.70 3.65
C LEU A 44 0.30 -7.23 4.94
N HIS A 45 0.85 -6.22 5.61
CA HIS A 45 0.23 -5.66 6.80
C HIS A 45 -1.11 -4.97 6.50
N VAL A 46 -1.18 -4.21 5.41
CA VAL A 46 -2.42 -3.55 4.96
C VAL A 46 -3.49 -4.57 4.60
N MET A 47 -3.12 -5.68 3.94
CA MET A 47 -4.06 -6.77 3.63
C MET A 47 -4.65 -7.44 4.88
N GLN A 48 -3.84 -7.59 5.93
CA GLN A 48 -4.27 -8.21 7.19
C GLN A 48 -5.07 -7.23 8.07
N SER A 49 -4.82 -5.94 7.90
CA SER A 49 -5.37 -4.89 8.74
C SER A 49 -5.40 -3.58 7.96
N ALA A 50 -6.61 -3.07 7.69
CA ALA A 50 -6.79 -1.75 7.13
C ALA A 50 -6.08 -0.68 7.97
N GLN A 51 -5.52 0.32 7.28
CA GLN A 51 -4.80 1.44 7.88
C GLN A 51 -5.52 2.74 7.54
N ASP A 52 -5.43 3.75 8.41
CA ASP A 52 -6.07 5.05 8.15
C ASP A 52 -5.13 5.99 7.38
N LEU A 53 -3.82 5.82 7.61
CA LEU A 53 -2.76 6.67 7.09
C LEU A 53 -1.48 5.86 6.90
N ALA A 54 -0.75 6.13 5.83
CA ALA A 54 0.61 5.63 5.63
C ALA A 54 1.60 6.75 5.34
N PHE A 55 2.72 6.73 6.03
CA PHE A 55 3.91 7.50 5.71
C PHE A 55 4.81 6.65 4.82
N ILE A 56 5.21 7.17 3.66
CA ILE A 56 5.98 6.46 2.66
C ILE A 56 7.18 7.30 2.21
N PRO A 57 8.33 6.73 1.89
CA PRO A 57 9.46 7.51 1.43
C PRO A 57 9.19 8.06 0.03
N VAL A 58 9.75 9.22 -0.29
CA VAL A 58 9.69 9.78 -1.64
C VAL A 58 10.47 8.93 -2.66
N SER A 59 11.51 8.23 -2.19
CA SER A 59 12.22 7.22 -2.99
C SER A 59 11.27 6.07 -3.34
N GLU A 60 11.23 5.69 -4.62
CA GLU A 60 10.27 4.70 -5.15
C GLU A 60 8.79 5.07 -4.98
N GLY A 61 8.47 6.34 -4.72
CA GLY A 61 7.12 6.84 -4.49
C GLY A 61 6.05 6.31 -5.46
N PRO A 62 6.23 6.29 -6.80
CA PRO A 62 5.14 5.89 -7.71
C PRO A 62 4.81 4.40 -7.58
N LYS A 63 5.85 3.58 -7.38
CA LYS A 63 5.73 2.12 -7.19
C LYS A 63 5.04 1.80 -5.86
N ILE A 64 5.42 2.51 -4.80
CA ILE A 64 4.83 2.35 -3.46
C ILE A 64 3.36 2.76 -3.48
N ILE A 65 3.06 3.96 -4.00
CA ILE A 65 1.68 4.48 -4.11
C ILE A 65 0.81 3.51 -4.89
N ARG A 66 1.23 3.07 -6.08
CA ARG A 66 0.48 2.12 -6.90
C ARG A 66 0.20 0.82 -6.14
N SER A 67 1.20 0.27 -5.44
CA SER A 67 1.07 -1.01 -4.74
C SER A 67 0.15 -0.90 -3.52
N LEU A 68 0.29 0.16 -2.72
CA LEU A 68 -0.56 0.37 -1.54
C LEU A 68 -2.00 0.67 -1.95
N ARG A 69 -2.22 1.46 -3.02
CA ARG A 69 -3.57 1.73 -3.56
C ARG A 69 -4.23 0.50 -4.17
N ALA A 70 -3.45 -0.44 -4.72
CA ALA A 70 -3.99 -1.72 -5.18
C ALA A 70 -4.51 -2.59 -4.01
N VAL A 71 -3.91 -2.46 -2.83
CA VAL A 71 -4.35 -3.20 -1.63
C VAL A 71 -5.48 -2.47 -0.90
N GLN A 72 -5.34 -1.15 -0.71
CA GLN A 72 -6.32 -0.32 -0.02
C GLN A 72 -6.49 1.01 -0.78
N PRO A 73 -7.49 1.12 -1.67
CA PRO A 73 -7.68 2.28 -2.54
C PRO A 73 -7.95 3.59 -1.80
N ASP A 74 -8.48 3.55 -0.59
CA ASP A 74 -8.86 4.71 0.23
C ASP A 74 -7.81 5.11 1.28
N LEU A 75 -6.66 4.42 1.30
CA LEU A 75 -5.57 4.71 2.25
C LEU A 75 -5.02 6.12 2.06
N ARG A 76 -4.95 6.94 3.11
CA ARG A 76 -4.27 8.24 3.04
C ARG A 76 -2.76 8.05 2.98
N LEU A 77 -2.11 8.77 2.08
CA LEU A 77 -0.67 8.67 1.86
C LEU A 77 0.00 10.00 2.12
N VAL A 78 1.06 9.99 2.93
CA VAL A 78 1.96 11.12 3.16
C VAL A 78 3.36 10.73 2.69
N LEU A 79 3.93 11.53 1.80
CA LEU A 79 5.31 11.34 1.34
C LEU A 79 6.29 11.92 2.37
N MET A 80 7.33 11.17 2.68
CA MET A 80 8.45 11.59 3.51
C MET A 80 9.63 11.95 2.62
N THR A 81 10.15 13.16 2.76
CA THR A 81 11.32 13.65 2.01
C THR A 81 12.43 14.08 2.96
N PRO A 82 13.71 13.76 2.67
CA PRO A 82 14.82 14.25 3.47
C PRO A 82 14.98 15.77 3.40
N GLU A 83 14.64 16.40 2.27
CA GLU A 83 14.89 17.82 1.98
C GLU A 83 13.64 18.52 1.44
N ALA A 84 13.52 19.82 1.74
CA ALA A 84 12.41 20.68 1.29
C ALA A 84 12.41 20.93 -0.22
N GLU A 85 13.58 20.81 -0.86
CA GLU A 85 13.81 21.14 -2.27
C GLU A 85 13.45 20.00 -3.23
N VAL A 86 13.02 18.85 -2.71
CA VAL A 86 12.54 17.74 -3.54
C VAL A 86 11.23 18.15 -4.19
N GLN A 87 11.33 18.62 -5.44
CA GLN A 87 10.18 18.92 -6.28
C GLN A 87 9.34 17.66 -6.39
N MET A 88 8.13 17.70 -5.84
CA MET A 88 7.18 16.60 -5.99
C MET A 88 6.83 16.47 -7.46
N PRO A 89 7.11 15.32 -8.09
CA PRO A 89 6.62 15.02 -9.43
C PRO A 89 5.12 15.32 -9.52
N THR A 90 4.69 15.97 -10.60
CA THR A 90 3.28 16.24 -10.89
C THR A 90 2.44 14.96 -10.91
N THR A 91 3.07 13.80 -11.14
CA THR A 91 2.47 12.47 -11.08
C THR A 91 1.92 12.08 -9.71
N TYR A 92 2.32 12.74 -8.62
CA TYR A 92 1.76 12.51 -7.29
C TYR A 92 0.54 13.37 -6.96
N ALA A 93 0.20 14.35 -7.81
CA ALA A 93 -0.92 15.25 -7.57
C ALA A 93 -2.22 14.44 -7.38
N GLY A 94 -2.89 14.67 -6.25
CA GLY A 94 -4.11 13.95 -5.85
C GLY A 94 -3.89 12.54 -5.28
N SER A 95 -2.78 11.87 -5.60
CA SER A 95 -2.50 10.50 -5.13
C SER A 95 -2.02 10.44 -3.67
N VAL A 96 -1.48 11.55 -3.18
CA VAL A 96 -0.99 11.74 -1.81
C VAL A 96 -1.66 12.96 -1.18
N GLN A 97 -1.89 12.91 0.12
CA GLN A 97 -2.62 13.93 0.88
C GLN A 97 -1.67 14.91 1.58
N GLY A 98 -0.38 14.63 1.60
CA GLY A 98 0.60 15.51 2.22
C GLY A 98 2.05 15.11 1.97
N VAL A 99 2.94 16.02 2.34
CA VAL A 99 4.39 15.83 2.32
C VAL A 99 4.91 16.21 3.70
N LEU A 100 5.78 15.37 4.25
CA LEU A 100 6.50 15.58 5.50
C LEU A 100 7.98 15.70 5.19
N ILE A 101 8.60 16.81 5.58
CA ILE A 101 10.05 16.96 5.50
C ILE A 101 10.65 16.38 6.78
N ASN A 102 11.54 15.40 6.64
CA ASN A 102 12.09 14.64 7.77
C ASN A 102 12.82 15.55 8.78
N SER A 103 13.49 16.61 8.32
CA SER A 103 14.14 17.58 9.21
C SER A 103 13.15 18.35 10.09
N LEU A 104 11.95 18.63 9.57
CA LEU A 104 10.90 19.44 10.22
C LEU A 104 9.82 18.61 10.93
N MET A 105 10.01 17.29 11.01
CA MET A 105 9.04 16.33 11.53
C MET A 105 8.43 16.70 12.89
N ASP A 106 9.24 17.16 13.85
CA ASP A 106 8.76 17.49 15.19
C ASP A 106 7.85 18.74 15.22
N VAL A 107 7.95 19.60 14.20
CA VAL A 107 7.26 20.90 14.12
C VAL A 107 6.04 20.81 13.19
N GLU A 108 6.18 20.18 12.03
CA GLU A 108 5.15 20.17 10.99
C GLU A 108 4.10 19.07 11.18
N LEU A 109 4.46 17.95 11.83
CA LEU A 109 3.60 16.77 11.89
C LEU A 109 2.20 17.03 12.47
N PRO A 110 2.00 17.81 13.56
CA PRO A 110 0.66 18.08 14.07
C PRO A 110 -0.24 18.77 13.04
N MET A 111 0.27 19.85 12.44
CA MET A 111 -0.45 20.60 11.40
C MET A 111 -0.66 19.78 10.13
N LEU A 112 0.29 18.90 9.79
CA LEU A 112 0.17 18.02 8.64
C LEU A 112 -0.97 17.02 8.84
N LEU A 113 -1.07 16.39 10.01
CA LEU A 113 -2.12 15.41 10.30
C LEU A 113 -3.52 16.04 10.19
N GLU A 114 -3.71 17.26 10.69
CA GLU A 114 -4.97 18.00 10.53
C GLU A 114 -5.29 18.22 9.04
N LYS A 115 -4.33 18.72 8.26
CA LYS A 115 -4.51 18.95 6.82
C LYS A 115 -4.81 17.69 6.02
N VAL A 116 -4.18 16.56 6.37
CA VAL A 116 -4.33 15.28 5.67
C VAL A 116 -5.74 14.70 5.87
N LEU A 117 -6.42 15.01 6.97
CA LEU A 117 -7.81 14.61 7.18
C LEU A 117 -8.77 15.35 6.25
N ASP A 118 -8.52 16.64 6.04
CA ASP A 118 -9.35 17.54 5.23
C ASP A 118 -9.10 17.37 3.72
N GLN A 119 -8.01 16.71 3.33
CA GLN A 119 -7.67 16.45 1.94
C GLN A 119 -8.59 15.37 1.33
N PRO A 120 -9.07 15.57 0.09
CA PRO A 120 -9.90 14.59 -0.60
C PRO A 120 -9.11 13.29 -0.87
N LEU A 121 -9.79 12.16 -0.70
CA LEU A 121 -9.27 10.86 -1.11
C LEU A 121 -9.41 10.72 -2.62
N PHE A 122 -8.28 10.52 -3.31
CA PHE A 122 -8.32 10.07 -4.69
C PHE A 122 -8.41 8.55 -4.72
N ILE A 123 -9.57 8.05 -5.14
CA ILE A 123 -9.83 6.63 -5.38
C ILE A 123 -9.76 6.43 -6.90
N PRO A 124 -8.73 5.75 -7.43
CA PRO A 124 -8.68 5.44 -8.85
C PRO A 124 -9.88 4.55 -9.23
N GLY A 125 -10.73 5.01 -10.15
CA GLY A 125 -11.80 4.18 -10.73
C GLY A 125 -13.17 4.27 -10.06
N THR A 126 -13.60 5.42 -9.54
CA THR A 126 -14.96 5.61 -9.00
C THR A 126 -16.06 5.57 -10.09
N THR A 127 -16.27 4.40 -10.69
CA THR A 127 -17.60 3.86 -10.95
C THR A 127 -17.86 2.81 -9.88
N ALA A 128 -18.95 2.99 -9.14
CA ALA A 128 -19.31 2.25 -7.95
C ALA A 128 -19.14 0.73 -8.06
N HIS A 129 -18.31 0.14 -7.20
CA HIS A 129 -18.47 -1.26 -6.79
C HIS A 129 -18.41 -1.36 -5.27
N THR A 130 -19.63 -1.43 -4.73
CA THR A 130 -20.13 -2.17 -3.58
C THR A 130 -19.09 -2.73 -2.61
N LYS A 131 -19.28 -2.41 -1.32
CA LYS A 131 -18.85 -3.21 -0.16
C LYS A 131 -18.87 -4.70 -0.53
N ARG A 132 -17.69 -5.29 -0.71
CA ARG A 132 -17.55 -6.74 -0.80
C ARG A 132 -17.08 -7.20 0.58
N GLU A 133 -17.95 -7.96 1.22
CA GLU A 133 -17.62 -8.73 2.41
C GLU A 133 -16.35 -9.54 2.12
N MET A 134 -15.41 -9.52 3.05
CA MET A 134 -14.23 -10.40 3.06
C MET A 134 -14.74 -11.84 3.19
N GLU A 135 -15.08 -12.47 2.06
CA GLU A 135 -15.04 -13.92 1.96
C GLU A 135 -13.58 -14.35 2.11
N GLU A 136 -13.33 -15.29 3.01
CA GLU A 136 -12.02 -15.89 3.24
C GLU A 136 -11.44 -16.35 1.89
N LEU A 137 -10.40 -15.65 1.44
CA LEU A 137 -9.66 -15.98 0.23
C LEU A 137 -9.08 -17.39 0.38
N ASP A 138 -9.61 -18.34 -0.40
CA ASP A 138 -9.14 -19.71 -0.46
C ASP A 138 -7.72 -19.75 -1.08
N THR A 139 -6.73 -19.68 -0.20
CA THR A 139 -5.30 -19.65 -0.53
C THR A 139 -4.80 -20.97 -1.14
N ALA A 140 -5.60 -22.04 -1.11
CA ALA A 140 -5.19 -23.35 -1.62
C ALA A 140 -4.95 -23.34 -3.14
N VAL A 141 -5.77 -22.61 -3.91
CA VAL A 141 -5.64 -22.54 -5.38
C VAL A 141 -4.39 -21.77 -5.79
N LEU A 142 -4.12 -20.64 -5.12
CA LEU A 142 -2.89 -19.86 -5.34
C LEU A 142 -1.63 -20.70 -5.08
N ILE A 143 -1.63 -21.48 -4.00
CA ILE A 143 -0.52 -22.38 -3.64
C ILE A 143 -0.34 -23.49 -4.69
N ALA A 144 -1.44 -24.05 -5.22
CA ALA A 144 -1.38 -25.08 -6.26
C ALA A 144 -0.78 -24.57 -7.57
N THR A 145 -1.19 -23.39 -8.03
CA THR A 145 -0.66 -22.77 -9.26
C THR A 145 0.82 -22.40 -9.11
N LEU A 146 1.25 -21.93 -7.93
CA LEU A 146 2.66 -21.64 -7.64
C LEU A 146 3.54 -22.89 -7.65
N ASN A 147 3.03 -24.01 -7.11
CA ASN A 147 3.74 -25.29 -7.12
C ASN A 147 3.88 -25.89 -8.52
N GLN A 148 2.85 -25.77 -9.38
CA GLN A 148 2.93 -26.24 -10.77
C GLN A 148 3.98 -25.48 -11.59
N ALA A 149 4.23 -24.21 -11.26
CA ALA A 149 5.26 -23.39 -11.92
C ALA A 149 6.72 -23.76 -11.52
N HIS A 150 6.94 -24.79 -10.68
CA HIS A 150 8.27 -25.23 -10.23
C HIS A 150 9.09 -24.12 -9.54
N LEU A 151 8.43 -23.15 -8.92
CA LEU A 151 9.06 -22.07 -8.16
C LEU A 151 9.36 -22.58 -6.74
N GLY A 152 10.59 -23.06 -6.53
CA GLY A 152 11.02 -23.79 -5.31
C GLY A 152 10.95 -23.03 -3.97
N ARG A 153 10.47 -21.79 -3.93
CA ARG A 153 10.24 -21.02 -2.69
C ARG A 153 8.99 -20.15 -2.82
N LEU A 154 7.92 -20.60 -2.15
CA LEU A 154 6.52 -20.11 -2.16
C LEU A 154 6.30 -18.60 -1.84
N ILE A 155 7.34 -17.80 -1.63
CA ILE A 155 7.24 -16.44 -1.03
C ILE A 155 8.06 -15.38 -1.80
N GLN A 156 8.68 -15.74 -2.94
CA GLN A 156 9.53 -14.77 -3.65
C GLN A 156 8.77 -13.73 -4.44
N SER A 157 7.52 -13.98 -4.88
CA SER A 157 6.78 -13.02 -5.69
C SER A 157 5.28 -12.96 -5.37
N VAL A 158 4.72 -11.74 -5.34
CA VAL A 158 3.30 -11.45 -5.14
C VAL A 158 2.79 -10.74 -6.39
N VAL A 159 1.67 -11.20 -6.94
CA VAL A 159 1.05 -10.61 -8.13
C VAL A 159 -0.37 -10.17 -7.74
N PHE A 160 -0.63 -8.87 -7.87
CA PHE A 160 -1.95 -8.27 -7.71
C PHE A 160 -2.57 -8.11 -9.08
N ALA A 161 -3.73 -8.72 -9.29
CA ALA A 161 -4.44 -8.69 -10.53
C ALA A 161 -5.93 -8.45 -10.30
N HIS A 162 -6.58 -7.82 -11.28
CA HIS A 162 -8.04 -7.78 -11.36
C HIS A 162 -8.44 -8.31 -12.73
N GLU A 163 -9.16 -9.43 -12.72
CA GLU A 163 -9.34 -10.26 -13.91
C GLU A 163 -7.96 -10.54 -14.54
N THR A 164 -7.82 -10.35 -15.85
CA THR A 164 -6.56 -10.56 -16.57
C THR A 164 -5.57 -9.40 -16.44
N ASN A 165 -5.95 -8.30 -15.79
CA ASN A 165 -5.12 -7.10 -15.72
C ASN A 165 -4.18 -7.15 -14.52
N LEU A 166 -2.88 -6.99 -14.79
CA LEU A 166 -1.88 -6.81 -13.76
C LEU A 166 -1.99 -5.42 -13.12
N LEU A 167 -2.31 -5.36 -11.84
CA LEU A 167 -2.41 -4.12 -11.07
C LEU A 167 -1.07 -3.76 -10.42
N ALA A 168 -0.42 -4.75 -9.82
CA ALA A 168 0.90 -4.60 -9.22
C ALA A 168 1.59 -5.98 -9.14
N TYR A 169 2.91 -5.96 -9.02
CA TYR A 169 3.67 -7.17 -8.72
C TYR A 169 4.90 -6.82 -7.91
N TRP A 170 5.36 -7.81 -7.16
CA TRP A 170 6.51 -7.70 -6.28
C TRP A 170 7.27 -9.03 -6.31
N GLY A 171 8.59 -8.99 -6.13
CA GLY A 171 9.45 -10.17 -6.13
C GLY A 171 10.48 -10.18 -7.24
N GLU A 172 10.99 -11.36 -7.56
CA GLU A 172 11.97 -11.57 -8.63
C GLU A 172 11.32 -11.69 -10.02
N LEU A 173 9.98 -11.66 -10.10
CA LEU A 173 9.29 -11.64 -11.37
C LEU A 173 9.50 -10.29 -12.07
N HIS A 174 9.79 -10.36 -13.36
CA HIS A 174 9.77 -9.21 -14.26
C HIS A 174 8.32 -8.94 -14.69
N GLU A 175 8.01 -7.73 -15.17
CA GLU A 175 6.64 -7.29 -15.46
C GLU A 175 5.86 -8.24 -16.39
N ARG A 176 6.52 -8.75 -17.42
CA ARG A 176 5.94 -9.73 -18.35
C ARG A 176 5.57 -11.05 -17.68
N GLU A 177 6.38 -11.50 -16.73
CA GLU A 177 6.15 -12.75 -16.01
C GLU A 177 5.00 -12.58 -15.01
N ALA A 178 4.96 -11.45 -14.30
CA ALA A 178 3.85 -11.11 -13.44
C ALA A 178 2.53 -10.96 -14.21
N ALA A 179 2.55 -10.33 -15.40
CA ALA A 179 1.37 -10.21 -16.25
C ALA A 179 0.86 -11.57 -16.73
N ASN A 180 1.77 -12.48 -17.06
CA ASN A 180 1.41 -13.86 -17.43
C ASN A 180 0.80 -14.63 -16.25
N VAL A 181 1.30 -14.42 -15.03
CA VAL A 181 0.72 -15.01 -13.81
C VAL A 181 -0.68 -14.46 -13.55
N ALA A 182 -0.87 -13.15 -13.64
CA ALA A 182 -2.18 -12.49 -13.52
C ALA A 182 -3.19 -13.07 -14.51
N PHE A 183 -2.81 -13.15 -15.79
CA PHE A 183 -3.65 -13.69 -16.87
C PHE A 183 -4.06 -15.14 -16.62
N ARG A 184 -3.12 -16.00 -16.21
CA ARG A 184 -3.39 -17.44 -15.98
C ARG A 184 -4.29 -17.66 -14.77
N ALA A 185 -3.99 -17.00 -13.66
CA ALA A 185 -4.79 -17.12 -12.43
C ALA A 185 -6.26 -16.70 -12.67
N ALA A 186 -6.47 -15.62 -13.44
CA ALA A 186 -7.81 -15.14 -13.77
C ALA A 186 -8.61 -16.12 -14.62
N ARG A 187 -7.96 -16.80 -15.58
CA ARG A 187 -8.61 -17.81 -16.42
C ARG A 187 -9.02 -19.04 -15.63
N GLU A 188 -8.13 -19.57 -14.81
CA GLU A 188 -8.41 -20.77 -14.01
C GLU A 188 -9.51 -20.52 -12.97
N TRP A 189 -9.54 -19.34 -12.34
CA TRP A 189 -10.64 -18.96 -11.44
C TRP A 189 -11.96 -18.67 -12.15
N GLY A 190 -11.93 -18.09 -13.36
CA GLY A 190 -13.13 -17.82 -14.16
C GLY A 190 -13.82 -19.11 -14.63
N GLU A 191 -13.04 -20.12 -15.03
CA GLU A 191 -13.55 -21.44 -15.43
C GLU A 191 -14.13 -22.22 -14.23
N SER A 192 -13.58 -22.02 -13.02
CA SER A 192 -14.07 -22.62 -11.76
C SER A 192 -15.45 -22.10 -11.32
N HIS A 193 -15.83 -20.89 -11.70
CA HIS A 193 -17.11 -20.25 -11.33
C HIS A 193 -18.23 -20.50 -12.34
N GLN A 194 -17.96 -21.12 -13.48
CA GLN A 194 -18.98 -21.50 -14.48
C GLN A 194 -19.47 -22.95 -14.33
N SER A 195 -18.89 -23.72 -13.40
CA SER A 195 -19.22 -25.13 -13.18
C SER A 195 -20.10 -25.39 -11.95
N ARG A 196 -20.82 -24.38 -11.46
CA ARG A 196 -21.84 -24.50 -10.39
C ARG A 196 -23.18 -23.98 -10.85
#